data_AF-A0A7J9JAD1-F1
#
_entry.id   AF-A0A7J9JAD1-F1
#
_cell.length_a   1.000
_cell.length_b   1.000
_cell.length_c   1.000
_cell.angle_alpha   90.00
_cell.angle_beta   90.00
_cell.angle_gamma   90.00
#
_symmetry.space_group_name_H-M   'P 1'
#
loop_
_entity.id
_entity.type
_entity.pdbx_description
1 polymer ?
#
loop_
_entity_poly.entity_id
_entity_poly.type
_entity_poly.pdbx_seq_one_letter_code
_entity_poly.pdbx_strand_id
1 'polypeptide(L)'
;MLVGAYPFEDPDEPKDFRKTIQRILSVQYSIPDFVQISPECRHLISRIFVADPTARITIPEIRNHEWFLKNLPADLMDENTMGNHFEEPDQPMQSMDTIRQIIAEATIPAAGARDLSHMSDILDDEDMDDLDSESELDIDSSGEIIYAM
;
A
#
# COMPACT_ATOMS: atom_id res chain seq x y z
N MET A 1 4.20 9.26 12.70
CA MET A 1 5.48 9.44 13.41
C MET A 1 5.50 10.70 14.26
N LEU A 2 5.36 11.91 13.70
CA LEU A 2 5.49 13.17 14.47
C LEU A 2 4.29 13.51 15.38
N VAL A 3 3.06 13.27 14.91
CA VAL A 3 1.81 13.62 15.65
C VAL A 3 1.17 12.40 16.32
N GLY A 4 1.48 11.18 15.85
CA GLY A 4 0.87 9.94 16.35
C GLY A 4 -0.50 9.59 15.77
N ALA A 5 -1.03 10.40 14.85
CA ALA A 5 -2.28 10.18 14.13
C ALA A 5 -2.14 10.52 12.63
N TYR A 6 -3.12 10.12 11.82
CA TYR A 6 -3.17 10.46 10.40
C TYR A 6 -3.62 11.92 10.18
N PRO A 7 -3.08 12.63 9.18
CA PRO A 7 -3.28 14.07 9.02
C PRO A 7 -4.69 14.48 8.53
N PHE A 8 -5.43 13.57 7.91
CA PHE A 8 -6.74 13.85 7.30
C PHE A 8 -7.90 13.08 7.94
N GLU A 9 -7.63 12.13 8.84
CA GLU A 9 -8.67 11.40 9.54
C GLU A 9 -9.35 12.28 10.58
N ASP A 10 -10.61 11.95 10.88
CA ASP A 10 -11.30 12.56 12.00
C ASP A 10 -10.97 11.85 13.31
N PRO A 11 -10.45 12.57 14.32
CA PRO A 11 -10.14 11.94 15.61
C PRO A 11 -11.40 11.45 16.34
N ASP A 12 -12.55 12.07 16.10
CA ASP A 12 -13.82 11.70 16.74
C ASP A 12 -14.56 10.63 15.92
N GLU A 13 -14.38 10.62 14.60
CA GLU A 13 -15.06 9.72 13.66
C GLU A 13 -14.08 9.02 12.68
N PRO A 14 -13.18 8.13 13.17
CA PRO A 14 -12.11 7.56 12.35
C PRO A 14 -12.60 6.65 11.21
N LYS A 15 -13.85 6.18 11.27
CA LYS A 15 -14.47 5.35 10.22
C LYS A 15 -15.26 6.16 9.20
N ASP A 16 -15.29 7.48 9.31
CA ASP A 16 -15.88 8.35 8.29
C ASP A 16 -14.88 8.60 7.15
N PHE A 17 -14.85 7.65 6.22
CA PHE A 17 -14.03 7.74 5.02
C PHE A 17 -14.43 8.91 4.12
N ARG A 18 -15.72 9.28 4.09
CA ARG A 18 -16.20 10.38 3.27
C ARG A 18 -15.58 11.70 3.72
N LYS A 19 -15.59 11.96 5.03
CA LYS A 19 -14.97 13.16 5.63
C LYS A 19 -13.46 13.16 5.45
N THR A 20 -12.82 12.00 5.60
CA THR A 20 -11.38 11.82 5.36
C THR A 20 -10.99 12.16 3.91
N ILE A 21 -11.74 11.64 2.92
CA ILE A 21 -11.51 11.94 1.49
C ILE A 21 -11.69 13.43 1.21
N GLN A 22 -12.72 14.06 1.77
CA GLN A 22 -12.93 15.51 1.61
C GLN A 22 -11.76 16.33 2.15
N ARG A 23 -11.19 15.94 3.30
CA ARG A 23 -10.00 16.58 3.86
C ARG A 23 -8.76 16.37 3.01
N ILE A 24 -8.57 15.18 2.42
CA ILE A 24 -7.48 14.91 1.49
C ILE A 24 -7.56 15.84 0.26
N LEU A 25 -8.74 15.89 -0.38
CA LEU A 25 -8.95 16.68 -1.59
C LEU A 25 -8.78 18.19 -1.37
N SER A 26 -9.14 18.68 -0.18
CA SER A 26 -8.97 20.08 0.23
C SER A 26 -7.65 20.37 0.93
N VAL A 27 -6.80 19.36 1.12
CA VAL A 27 -5.53 19.43 1.86
C VAL A 27 -5.72 20.03 3.26
N GLN A 28 -6.77 19.61 3.94
CA GLN A 28 -7.11 20.10 5.27
C GLN A 28 -6.46 19.21 6.34
N TYR A 29 -5.30 19.66 6.84
CA TYR A 29 -4.62 19.06 7.99
C TYR A 29 -4.20 20.16 8.98
N SER A 30 -3.99 19.78 10.24
CA SER A 30 -3.40 20.67 11.25
C SER A 30 -2.42 19.91 12.13
N ILE A 31 -1.40 20.62 12.61
CA ILE A 31 -0.40 20.07 13.52
C ILE A 31 -0.76 20.62 14.90
N PRO A 32 -1.14 19.77 15.88
CA PRO A 32 -1.57 20.25 17.18
C PRO A 32 -0.49 21.06 17.92
N ASP A 33 -0.89 22.04 18.71
CA ASP A 33 0.03 22.98 19.40
C ASP A 33 0.94 22.29 20.41
N PHE A 34 0.52 21.17 20.98
CA PHE A 34 1.34 20.38 21.88
C PHE A 34 2.51 19.68 21.17
N VAL A 35 2.46 19.54 19.84
CA VAL A 35 3.52 18.92 19.03
C VAL A 35 4.49 20.01 18.59
N GLN A 36 5.66 20.04 19.21
CA GLN A 36 6.73 20.96 18.84
C GLN A 36 7.53 20.37 17.67
N ILE A 37 7.42 21.00 16.50
CA ILE A 37 8.23 20.68 15.32
C ILE A 37 9.04 21.89 14.88
N SER A 38 10.21 21.64 14.31
CA SER A 38 11.04 22.73 13.80
C SER A 38 10.38 23.41 12.58
N PRO A 39 10.70 24.69 12.31
CA PRO A 39 10.15 25.40 11.14
C PRO A 39 10.46 24.69 9.82
N GLU A 40 11.65 24.11 9.69
CA GLU A 40 12.09 23.38 8.50
C GLU A 40 11.28 22.08 8.32
N CYS A 41 10.93 21.40 9.42
CA CYS A 41 10.04 20.24 9.39
C CYS A 41 8.64 20.63 8.88
N ARG A 42 8.08 21.71 9.42
CA ARG A 42 6.78 22.24 9.01
C ARG A 42 6.79 22.66 7.54
N HIS A 43 7.86 23.30 7.09
CA HIS A 43 8.06 23.67 5.70
C HIS A 43 8.07 22.43 4.80
N LEU A 44 8.83 21.40 5.14
CA LEU A 44 8.86 20.15 4.38
C LEU A 44 7.47 19.50 4.26
N ILE A 45 6.72 19.41 5.37
CA ILE A 45 5.35 18.86 5.36
C ILE A 45 4.44 19.67 4.43
N SER A 46 4.50 21.01 4.47
CA SER A 46 3.70 21.87 3.59
C SER A 46 4.02 21.71 2.10
N ARG A 47 5.26 21.34 1.78
CA ARG A 47 5.73 21.07 0.42
C ARG A 47 5.31 19.69 -0.10
N ILE A 48 5.06 18.74 0.80
CA ILE A 48 4.57 17.38 0.50
C ILE A 48 3.04 17.38 0.36
N PHE A 49 2.33 17.98 1.31
CA PHE A 49 0.87 18.08 1.27
C PHE A 49 0.45 19.25 0.37
N VAL A 50 0.59 19.04 -0.94
CA VAL A 50 0.15 19.92 -2.01
C VAL A 50 -0.81 19.15 -2.91
N ALA A 51 -1.99 19.73 -3.19
CA ALA A 51 -3.04 19.09 -4.00
C ALA A 51 -2.57 18.79 -5.42
N ASP A 52 -1.95 19.79 -6.06
CA ASP A 52 -1.37 19.68 -7.39
C ASP A 52 -0.09 18.82 -7.36
N PRO A 53 -0.07 17.66 -8.04
CA PRO A 53 1.11 16.81 -8.10
C PRO A 53 2.32 17.48 -8.76
N THR A 54 2.09 18.41 -9.68
CA THR A 54 3.18 19.07 -10.43
C THR A 54 3.90 20.13 -9.59
N ALA A 55 3.21 20.72 -8.61
CA ALA A 55 3.76 21.65 -7.64
C ALA A 55 4.31 20.97 -6.38
N ARG A 56 4.05 19.67 -6.20
CA ARG A 56 4.51 18.89 -5.05
C ARG A 56 6.01 18.67 -5.11
N ILE A 57 6.67 18.80 -3.95
CA ILE A 57 8.11 18.56 -3.85
C ILE A 57 8.49 17.14 -4.29
N THR A 58 9.57 17.06 -5.06
CA THR A 58 10.12 15.82 -5.61
C THR A 58 11.10 15.15 -4.65
N ILE A 59 11.40 13.86 -4.85
CA ILE A 59 12.37 13.14 -4.02
C ILE A 59 13.78 13.79 -4.05
N PRO A 60 14.34 14.23 -5.20
CA PRO A 60 15.61 14.94 -5.22
C PRO A 60 15.58 16.24 -4.40
N GLU A 61 14.48 17.00 -4.45
CA GLU A 61 14.33 18.21 -3.64
C GLU A 61 14.22 17.90 -2.15
N ILE A 62 13.54 16.81 -1.76
CA ILE A 62 13.48 16.35 -0.36
C ILE A 62 14.88 15.98 0.14
N ARG A 63 15.67 15.24 -0.66
CA ARG A 63 17.05 14.85 -0.30
C ARG A 63 17.96 16.06 -0.08
N ASN A 64 17.68 17.16 -0.76
CA ASN A 64 18.40 18.43 -0.61
C ASN A 64 17.78 19.37 0.44
N HIS A 65 16.66 18.99 1.06
CA HIS A 65 15.97 19.84 2.02
C HIS A 65 16.72 19.88 3.36
N GLU A 66 16.86 21.07 3.95
CA GLU A 66 17.64 21.31 5.18
C GLU A 66 17.25 20.36 6.34
N TRP A 67 15.95 20.14 6.52
CA TRP A 67 15.44 19.21 7.54
C TRP A 67 15.90 17.77 7.32
N PHE A 68 16.00 17.31 6.07
CA PHE A 68 16.42 15.95 5.73
C PHE A 68 17.94 15.76 5.88
N LEU A 69 18.71 16.77 5.50
CA LEU A 69 20.18 16.75 5.61
C LEU A 69 20.68 16.84 7.05
N LYS A 70 19.85 17.33 7.97
CA LYS A 70 20.22 17.50 9.38
C LYS A 70 20.47 16.16 10.05
N ASN A 71 21.71 15.92 10.46
CA ASN A 71 22.17 14.66 11.06
C ASN A 71 22.01 13.43 10.14
N LEU A 72 22.04 13.63 8.82
CA LEU A 72 22.00 12.52 7.87
C LEU A 72 23.31 11.72 7.94
N PRO A 73 23.27 10.40 8.22
CA PRO A 73 24.44 9.54 8.20
C PRO A 73 25.10 9.48 6.81
N ALA A 74 26.44 9.46 6.78
CA ALA A 74 27.20 9.51 5.53
C ALA A 74 27.01 8.27 4.64
N ASP A 75 26.72 7.11 5.23
CA ASP A 75 26.38 5.86 4.55
C ASP A 75 25.07 5.92 3.74
N LEU A 76 24.16 6.82 4.13
CA LEU A 76 22.89 7.04 3.42
C LEU A 76 22.96 8.18 2.38
N MET A 77 24.06 8.93 2.34
CA MET A 77 24.23 10.04 1.37
C MET A 77 24.54 9.53 -0.04
N ASP A 78 25.16 8.36 -0.16
CA ASP A 78 25.58 7.79 -1.43
C ASP A 78 24.72 6.56 -1.78
N GLU A 79 23.74 6.72 -2.68
CA GLU A 79 22.97 5.59 -3.24
C GLU A 79 23.89 4.53 -3.89
N ASN A 80 25.08 4.95 -4.35
CA ASN A 80 26.08 4.08 -4.95
C ASN A 80 26.82 3.20 -3.92
N THR A 81 26.77 3.56 -2.64
CA THR A 81 27.44 2.83 -1.55
C THR A 81 26.52 1.77 -0.95
N MET A 82 25.21 2.00 -0.91
CA MET A 82 24.22 1.00 -0.44
C MET A 82 23.95 -0.14 -1.45
N GLY A 83 24.25 0.08 -2.74
CA GLY A 83 24.08 -0.93 -3.79
C GLY A 83 25.18 -1.99 -3.86
N ASN A 84 26.28 -1.83 -3.13
CA ASN A 84 27.39 -2.78 -3.16
C ASN A 84 27.31 -3.77 -1.99
N HIS A 85 26.65 -4.91 -2.28
CA HIS A 85 26.73 -6.20 -1.58
C HIS A 85 26.39 -6.20 -0.09
N PHE A 86 25.09 -6.12 0.23
CA PHE A 86 24.59 -6.97 1.32
C PHE A 86 24.32 -8.36 0.74
N GLU A 87 25.25 -9.29 0.94
CA GLU A 87 25.00 -10.72 0.75
C GLU A 87 24.59 -11.29 2.10
N GLU A 88 23.35 -11.74 2.21
CA GLU A 88 22.91 -12.50 3.38
C GLU A 88 23.68 -13.83 3.37
N PRO A 89 24.51 -14.13 4.39
CA PRO A 89 25.45 -15.26 4.34
C PRO A 89 24.80 -16.62 4.06
N ASP A 90 23.54 -16.76 4.47
CA ASP A 90 22.78 -18.00 4.42
C ASP A 90 21.77 -18.06 3.26
N GLN A 91 21.61 -16.99 2.47
CA GLN A 91 20.69 -16.95 1.32
C GLN A 91 21.40 -16.45 0.05
N PRO A 92 21.90 -17.36 -0.80
CA PRO A 92 22.47 -16.95 -2.08
C PRO A 92 21.39 -16.32 -2.95
N MET A 93 21.70 -15.19 -3.58
CA MET A 93 20.82 -14.55 -4.56
C MET A 93 20.45 -15.53 -5.68
N GLN A 94 19.15 -15.74 -5.89
CA GLN A 94 18.66 -16.60 -6.97
C GLN A 94 18.83 -15.90 -8.32
N SER A 95 19.15 -16.67 -9.37
CA SER A 95 19.17 -16.14 -10.73
C SER A 95 17.77 -15.73 -11.18
N MET A 96 17.68 -14.75 -12.08
CA MET A 96 16.39 -14.32 -12.66
C MET A 96 15.64 -15.48 -13.34
N ASP A 97 16.35 -16.44 -13.90
CA ASP A 97 15.74 -17.60 -14.56
C ASP A 97 15.18 -18.59 -13.53
N THR A 98 15.90 -18.81 -12.42
CA THR A 98 15.41 -19.61 -11.29
C THR A 98 14.15 -18.99 -10.68
N ILE A 99 14.14 -17.66 -10.49
CA ILE A 99 12.98 -16.93 -9.96
C ILE A 99 11.77 -17.12 -10.90
N ARG A 100 11.95 -16.91 -12.21
CA ARG A 100 10.87 -17.10 -13.20
C ARG A 100 10.35 -18.52 -13.23
N GLN A 101 11.25 -19.50 -13.13
CA GLN A 101 10.89 -20.91 -13.11
C GLN A 101 10.02 -21.27 -11.90
N ILE A 102 10.40 -20.79 -10.71
CA ILE A 102 9.61 -21.00 -9.48
C ILE A 102 8.23 -20.37 -9.60
N ILE A 103 8.14 -19.14 -10.14
CA ILE A 103 6.85 -18.48 -10.36
C ILE A 103 5.97 -19.28 -11.34
N ALA A 104 6.56 -19.76 -12.44
CA ALA A 104 5.83 -20.57 -13.42
C ALA A 104 5.33 -21.88 -12.81
N GLU A 105 6.16 -22.56 -12.02
CA GLU A 105 5.77 -23.77 -11.29
C GLU A 105 4.65 -23.51 -10.28
N ALA A 106 4.68 -22.39 -9.56
CA ALA A 106 3.66 -22.02 -8.58
C ALA A 106 2.27 -21.74 -9.19
N THR A 107 2.16 -21.56 -10.52
CA THR A 107 0.87 -21.46 -11.21
C THR A 107 0.18 -22.82 -11.41
N ILE A 108 0.91 -23.92 -11.20
CA ILE A 108 0.40 -25.27 -11.37
C ILE A 108 -0.21 -25.73 -10.04
N PRO A 109 -1.52 -26.03 -9.97
CA PRO A 109 -2.13 -26.57 -8.76
C PRO A 109 -1.56 -27.96 -8.43
N ALA A 110 -1.47 -28.29 -7.14
CA ALA A 110 -0.94 -29.57 -6.70
C ALA A 110 -1.70 -30.74 -7.37
N ALA A 111 -0.94 -31.72 -7.88
CA ALA A 111 -1.49 -32.94 -8.44
C ALA A 111 -2.30 -33.68 -7.36
N GLY A 112 -3.63 -33.58 -7.44
CA GLY A 112 -4.58 -34.11 -6.44
C GLY A 112 -5.65 -33.12 -5.99
N ALA A 113 -5.49 -31.81 -6.23
CA ALA A 113 -6.51 -30.82 -5.86
C ALA A 113 -7.82 -30.93 -6.67
N ARG A 114 -7.78 -31.60 -7.83
CA ARG A 114 -8.96 -31.87 -8.67
C ARG A 114 -9.84 -33.02 -8.18
N ASP A 115 -9.37 -33.80 -7.21
CA ASP A 115 -10.14 -34.96 -6.71
C ASP A 115 -11.14 -34.55 -5.61
N LEU A 116 -10.92 -33.40 -4.96
CA LEU A 116 -11.84 -32.85 -3.96
C LEU A 116 -13.04 -32.12 -4.58
N SER A 117 -12.94 -31.63 -5.81
CA SER A 117 -14.07 -31.01 -6.52
C SER A 117 -15.12 -32.03 -6.99
N HIS A 118 -14.79 -33.33 -7.01
CA HIS A 118 -15.74 -34.39 -7.35
C HIS A 118 -16.32 -35.09 -6.10
N MET A 119 -15.89 -34.68 -4.90
CA MET A 119 -16.46 -35.19 -3.65
C MET A 119 -17.50 -34.23 -3.04
N SER A 120 -17.61 -32.98 -3.51
CA SER A 120 -18.71 -32.09 -3.12
C SER A 120 -20.04 -32.47 -3.77
N ASP A 121 -20.02 -33.12 -4.94
CA ASP A 121 -21.21 -33.55 -5.67
C ASP A 121 -21.84 -34.87 -5.17
N ILE A 122 -21.20 -35.56 -4.21
CA ILE A 122 -21.64 -36.90 -3.74
C ILE A 122 -22.23 -36.87 -2.31
N LEU A 123 -22.31 -35.70 -1.67
CA LEU A 123 -22.82 -35.58 -0.29
C LEU A 123 -24.18 -34.88 -0.17
N ASP A 124 -24.84 -34.54 -1.28
CA ASP A 124 -26.09 -33.73 -1.28
C ASP A 124 -27.33 -34.51 -1.74
N ASP A 125 -27.47 -35.77 -1.32
CA ASP A 125 -28.70 -36.54 -1.53
C ASP A 125 -28.99 -37.38 -0.28
N GLU A 126 -29.45 -36.73 0.80
CA GLU A 126 -30.55 -37.17 1.68
C GLU A 126 -31.00 -35.99 2.59
N ASP A 127 -32.13 -35.38 2.21
CA ASP A 127 -33.12 -34.65 3.01
C ASP A 127 -32.65 -33.64 4.08
N MET A 128 -32.64 -32.35 3.71
CA MET A 128 -33.14 -31.32 4.62
C MET A 128 -34.02 -30.33 3.84
N ASP A 129 -35.33 -30.55 3.97
CA ASP A 129 -36.38 -29.64 3.53
C ASP A 129 -36.17 -28.20 4.06
N ASP A 130 -36.28 -27.26 3.11
CA ASP A 130 -37.02 -26.00 3.26
C ASP A 130 -36.39 -24.89 4.10
N LEU A 131 -35.57 -24.03 3.47
CA LEU A 131 -35.58 -22.58 3.73
C LEU A 131 -35.12 -21.81 2.48
N ASP A 132 -36.10 -21.29 1.74
CA ASP A 132 -35.94 -20.19 0.79
C ASP A 132 -35.13 -19.03 1.39
N SER A 133 -34.02 -18.67 0.75
CA SER A 133 -33.52 -17.30 0.77
C SER A 133 -32.80 -17.02 -0.54
N GLU A 134 -33.51 -16.27 -1.36
CA GLU A 134 -33.21 -15.87 -2.72
C GLU A 134 -31.80 -15.29 -2.86
N SER A 135 -31.10 -15.81 -3.87
CA SER A 135 -29.89 -15.25 -4.44
C SER A 135 -30.21 -13.99 -5.23
N GLU A 136 -29.50 -12.88 -4.99
CA GLU A 136 -29.01 -11.99 -6.06
C GLU A 136 -27.71 -11.32 -5.59
N LEU A 137 -26.56 -11.95 -5.90
CA LEU A 137 -25.28 -11.26 -5.94
C LEU A 137 -25.01 -10.89 -7.40
N ASP A 138 -25.23 -9.61 -7.72
CA ASP A 138 -24.89 -9.00 -9.00
C ASP A 138 -23.40 -9.16 -9.30
N ILE A 139 -23.08 -10.11 -10.16
CA ILE A 139 -21.76 -10.25 -10.79
C ILE A 139 -21.82 -9.48 -12.11
N ASP A 140 -21.63 -8.17 -12.03
CA ASP A 140 -21.08 -7.39 -13.14
C ASP A 140 -20.16 -6.29 -12.57
N SER A 141 -18.97 -6.68 -12.12
CA SER A 141 -17.84 -5.76 -12.04
C SER A 141 -17.04 -5.90 -13.33
N SER A 142 -17.61 -5.33 -14.38
CA SER A 142 -16.95 -5.07 -15.65
C SER A 142 -15.75 -4.14 -15.41
N GLY A 143 -14.55 -4.67 -15.66
CA GLY A 143 -13.29 -3.92 -15.61
C GLY A 143 -13.15 -2.96 -16.78
N GLU A 144 -13.89 -1.85 -16.76
CA GLU A 144 -13.75 -0.77 -17.74
C GLU A 144 -12.64 0.20 -17.29
N ILE A 145 -11.49 0.12 -17.96
CA ILE A 145 -10.39 1.08 -17.81
C ILE A 145 -10.73 2.30 -18.68
N ILE A 146 -11.16 3.40 -18.04
CA ILE A 146 -11.32 4.69 -18.70
C ILE A 146 -9.94 5.34 -18.83
N TYR A 147 -9.44 5.47 -20.06
CA TYR A 147 -8.37 6.41 -20.38
C TYR A 147 -8.97 7.82 -20.48
N ALA A 148 -8.51 8.72 -19.62
CA ALA A 148 -8.67 10.16 -19.86
C ALA A 148 -7.55 10.64 -20.80
N MET A 149 -7.94 11.28 -21.90
CA MET A 149 -7.05 12.13 -22.71
C MET A 149 -6.80 13.46 -22.01
#